data_AF-A0A4Y2EM00-F1
#
_entry.id   AF-A0A4Y2EM00-F1
#
_cell.length_a   1.000
_cell.length_b   1.000
_cell.length_c   1.000
_cell.angle_alpha   90.00
_cell.angle_beta   90.00
_cell.angle_gamma   90.00
#
_symmetry.space_group_name_H-M   'P 1'
#
loop_
_entity.id
_entity.type
_entity.pdbx_description
1 polymer ?
#
loop_
_entity_poly.entity_id
_entity_poly.type
_entity_poly.pdbx_seq_one_letter_code
_entity_poly.pdbx_strand_id
1 'polypeptide(L)'
;MIDILSSPAPTIQEACLWASKTNQQIKVWSDSESSLHSIASIDNKSPIAQQTQKILLKSTNIKLGWIKAHIGYNGNEAADVLSKKATQEGIPTFIPAPRNHIKSLLQKESIIRWQKEWDNGETGRSVPNVLPKVKTIPTSWQRPEIMFVTK
;
A
#
# COMPACT_ATOMS: atom_id res chain seq x y z
N MET A 1 21.47 11.81 -21.76
CA MET A 1 20.51 10.89 -21.12
C MET A 1 20.26 11.48 -19.75
N ILE A 2 19.05 11.97 -19.48
CA ILE A 2 18.73 12.63 -18.21
C ILE A 2 18.09 11.56 -17.33
N ASP A 3 18.83 11.09 -16.34
CA ASP A 3 18.40 10.06 -15.41
C ASP A 3 17.68 10.73 -14.23
N ILE A 4 16.34 10.80 -14.27
CA ILE A 4 15.55 11.29 -13.14
C ILE A 4 15.29 10.09 -12.22
N LEU A 5 15.87 10.13 -11.03
CA LEU A 5 15.81 9.08 -10.00
C LEU A 5 14.76 9.45 -8.96
N SER A 6 13.80 8.56 -8.73
CA SER A 6 12.54 8.89 -8.05
C SER A 6 12.01 7.74 -7.20
N SER A 7 11.80 8.02 -5.90
CA SER A 7 11.43 7.03 -4.87
C SER A 7 9.89 6.82 -4.76
N PRO A 8 9.03 7.86 -4.56
CA PRO A 8 7.57 7.65 -4.51
C PRO A 8 6.84 8.04 -5.82
N ALA A 9 5.66 7.44 -6.05
CA ALA A 9 4.82 7.68 -7.23
C ALA A 9 4.58 9.16 -7.62
N PRO A 10 4.39 10.12 -6.68
CA PRO A 10 4.27 11.55 -7.03
C PRO A 10 5.52 12.10 -7.70
N THR A 11 6.71 11.67 -7.27
CA THR A 11 7.98 12.13 -7.86
C THR A 11 8.17 11.54 -9.27
N ILE A 12 7.69 10.31 -9.52
CA ILE A 12 7.67 9.71 -10.87
C ILE A 12 6.73 10.50 -11.79
N GLN A 13 5.58 10.92 -11.26
CA GLN A 13 4.63 11.74 -12.01
C GLN A 13 5.25 13.07 -12.45
N GLU A 14 5.89 13.81 -11.54
CA GLU A 14 6.56 15.08 -11.85
C GLU A 14 7.71 14.90 -12.85
N ALA A 15 8.50 13.84 -12.71
CA ALA A 15 9.54 13.47 -13.67
C ALA A 15 8.96 13.24 -15.07
N CYS A 16 7.84 12.50 -15.17
CA CYS A 16 7.14 12.25 -16.43
C CYS A 16 6.54 13.54 -17.01
N LEU A 17 5.96 14.41 -16.17
CA LEU A 17 5.44 15.71 -16.57
C LEU A 17 6.54 16.59 -17.17
N TRP A 18 7.69 16.67 -16.51
CA TRP A 18 8.84 17.41 -17.02
C TRP A 18 9.35 16.81 -18.34
N ALA A 19 9.51 15.50 -18.40
CA ALA A 19 9.98 14.80 -19.60
C ALA A 19 9.01 14.95 -20.78
N SER A 20 7.70 15.02 -20.53
CA SER A 20 6.68 15.21 -21.58
C SER A 20 6.79 16.55 -22.31
N LYS A 21 7.38 17.56 -21.67
CA LYS A 21 7.58 18.90 -22.24
C LYS A 21 8.83 18.97 -23.14
N THR A 22 9.65 17.94 -23.11
CA THR A 22 10.88 17.87 -23.91
C THR A 22 10.67 16.96 -25.11
N ASN A 23 11.26 17.30 -26.26
CA ASN A 23 11.26 16.43 -27.45
C ASN A 23 12.39 15.39 -27.44
N GLN A 24 13.07 15.20 -26.31
CA GLN A 24 14.17 14.26 -26.18
C GLN A 24 13.69 12.90 -25.67
N GLN A 25 14.38 11.84 -26.07
CA GLN A 25 14.16 10.53 -25.49
C GLN A 25 14.74 10.50 -24.07
N ILE A 26 13.87 10.34 -23.07
CA ILE A 26 14.22 10.37 -21.65
C ILE A 26 13.94 9.00 -21.02
N LYS A 27 14.82 8.60 -20.12
CA LYS A 27 14.66 7.40 -19.31
C LYS A 27 14.53 7.81 -17.85
N VAL A 28 13.38 7.53 -17.25
CA VAL A 28 13.12 7.78 -15.84
C VAL A 28 13.35 6.49 -15.09
N TRP A 29 14.19 6.53 -14.06
CA TRP A 29 14.54 5.37 -13.26
C TRP A 29 13.92 5.49 -11.86
N SER A 30 13.33 4.41 -11.38
CA SER A 30 12.80 4.34 -10.02
C SER A 30 13.34 3.11 -9.32
N ASP A 31 13.65 3.25 -8.04
CA ASP A 31 14.05 2.14 -7.18
C ASP A 31 12.88 1.51 -6.42
N SER A 32 11.71 2.16 -6.45
CA SER A 32 10.47 1.64 -5.88
C SER A 32 9.73 0.75 -6.87
N GLU A 33 10.06 -0.55 -6.82
CA GLU A 33 9.38 -1.59 -7.60
C GLU A 33 7.85 -1.56 -7.39
N SER A 34 7.41 -1.34 -6.15
CA SER A 34 5.98 -1.20 -5.83
C SER A 34 5.32 -0.01 -6.53
N SER A 35 6.02 1.12 -6.67
CA SER A 35 5.48 2.31 -7.37
C SER A 35 5.37 2.06 -8.87
N LEU A 36 6.36 1.39 -9.47
CA LEU A 36 6.31 1.00 -10.87
C LEU A 36 5.17 0.02 -11.15
N HIS A 37 4.99 -1.01 -10.31
CA HIS A 37 3.86 -1.92 -10.44
C HIS A 37 2.51 -1.22 -10.26
N SER A 38 2.42 -0.28 -9.31
CA SER A 38 1.23 0.54 -9.08
C SER A 38 0.87 1.36 -10.33
N ILE A 39 1.85 1.95 -11.02
CA ILE A 39 1.66 2.69 -12.27
C ILE A 39 1.39 1.76 -13.45
N ALA A 40 1.97 0.57 -13.50
CA ALA A 40 1.72 -0.40 -14.57
C ALA A 40 0.35 -1.07 -14.46
N SER A 41 -0.23 -1.13 -13.26
CA SER A 41 -1.53 -1.75 -13.02
C SER A 41 -2.68 -0.89 -13.58
N ILE A 42 -3.41 -1.44 -14.55
CA ILE A 42 -4.57 -0.80 -15.19
C ILE A 42 -5.73 -0.65 -14.21
N ASP A 43 -5.89 -1.59 -13.28
CA ASP A 43 -6.98 -1.60 -12.28
C ASP A 43 -6.78 -0.60 -11.14
N ASN A 44 -5.65 0.11 -11.12
CA ASN A 44 -5.33 1.04 -10.06
C ASN A 44 -6.19 2.31 -10.14
N LYS A 45 -6.90 2.60 -9.05
CA LYS A 45 -7.79 3.77 -8.91
C LYS A 45 -7.10 4.98 -8.28
N SER A 46 -5.80 4.91 -8.01
CA SER A 46 -5.04 6.04 -7.49
C SER A 46 -4.99 7.17 -8.53
N PRO A 47 -5.39 8.41 -8.20
CA PRO A 47 -5.34 9.55 -9.12
C PRO A 47 -3.95 9.78 -9.71
N ILE A 48 -2.90 9.61 -8.89
CA ILE A 48 -1.50 9.80 -9.28
C ILE A 48 -1.08 8.75 -10.33
N ALA A 49 -1.46 7.49 -10.12
CA ALA A 49 -1.15 6.41 -11.06
C ALA A 49 -1.84 6.66 -12.41
N GLN A 50 -3.14 7.03 -12.39
CA GLN A 50 -3.91 7.31 -13.60
C GLN A 50 -3.39 8.54 -14.37
N GLN A 51 -3.00 9.61 -13.66
CA GLN A 51 -2.41 10.78 -14.29
C GLN A 51 -1.06 10.44 -14.93
N THR A 52 -0.22 9.67 -14.24
CA THR A 52 1.08 9.21 -14.77
C THR A 52 0.90 8.34 -16.02
N GLN A 53 -0.01 7.36 -15.99
CA GLN A 53 -0.35 6.55 -17.15
C GLN A 53 -0.80 7.39 -18.35
N LYS A 54 -1.66 8.39 -18.13
CA LYS A 54 -2.10 9.32 -19.19
C LYS A 54 -0.95 10.09 -19.83
N ILE A 55 0.04 10.50 -19.04
CA ILE A 55 1.23 11.19 -19.56
C ILE A 55 2.07 10.23 -20.40
N LEU A 56 2.35 9.04 -19.88
CA LEU A 56 3.12 8.01 -20.59
C LEU A 56 2.47 7.58 -21.91
N LEU A 57 1.13 7.50 -21.95
CA LEU A 57 0.38 7.20 -23.17
C LEU A 57 0.46 8.33 -24.21
N LYS A 58 0.57 9.58 -23.77
CA LYS A 58 0.72 10.75 -24.68
C LYS A 58 2.15 10.95 -25.16
N SER A 59 3.14 10.54 -24.36
CA SER A 59 4.55 10.81 -24.56
C SER A 59 5.33 9.53 -24.85
N THR A 60 5.52 9.21 -26.13
CA THR A 60 6.29 8.03 -26.58
C THR A 60 7.79 8.17 -26.37
N ASN A 61 8.27 9.36 -26.02
CA ASN A 61 9.68 9.67 -25.76
C ASN A 61 10.14 9.28 -24.34
N ILE A 62 9.23 8.88 -23.45
CA ILE A 62 9.53 8.56 -22.06
C ILE A 62 9.59 7.04 -21.88
N LYS A 63 10.70 6.55 -21.31
CA LYS A 63 10.85 5.15 -20.89
C LYS A 63 10.99 5.07 -19.39
N LEU A 64 10.18 4.25 -18.73
CA LEU A 64 10.35 3.92 -17.31
C LEU A 64 11.29 2.72 -17.16
N GLY A 65 12.17 2.76 -16.16
CA GLY A 65 13.05 1.66 -15.79
C GLY A 65 13.11 1.48 -14.28
N TRP A 66 13.38 0.25 -13.85
CA TRP A 66 13.68 -0.06 -12.47
C TRP A 66 15.20 -0.08 -12.24
N ILE A 67 15.66 0.52 -11.15
CA ILE A 67 17.05 0.45 -10.69
C ILE A 67 17.09 -0.08 -9.27
N LYS A 68 18.12 -0.83 -8.91
CA LYS A 68 18.24 -1.32 -7.54
C LYS A 68 18.71 -0.21 -6.60
N ALA A 69 17.99 -0.05 -5.49
CA ALA A 69 18.37 0.87 -4.41
C ALA A 69 19.74 0.50 -3.80
N HIS A 70 20.47 1.50 -3.31
CA HIS A 70 21.67 1.35 -2.46
C HIS A 70 22.88 0.63 -3.07
N ILE A 71 23.05 0.64 -4.40
CA ILE A 71 24.28 0.14 -5.09
C ILE A 71 25.23 1.31 -5.43
N GLY A 72 25.25 2.37 -4.63
CA GLY A 72 26.20 3.49 -4.82
C GLY A 72 25.97 4.32 -6.09
N TYR A 73 24.74 4.36 -6.60
CA TYR A 73 24.39 5.28 -7.69
C TYR A 73 24.19 6.69 -7.13
N ASN A 74 25.14 7.60 -7.37
CA ASN A 74 25.13 8.97 -6.83
C ASN A 74 23.80 9.71 -7.05
N GLY A 75 23.15 9.51 -8.21
CA GLY A 75 21.87 10.15 -8.50
C GLY A 75 20.71 9.64 -7.64
N ASN A 76 20.74 8.36 -7.23
CA ASN A 76 19.68 7.77 -6.39
C ASN A 76 19.84 8.26 -4.96
N GLU A 77 21.09 8.31 -4.48
CA GLU A 77 21.42 8.87 -3.17
C GLU A 77 21.04 10.35 -3.07
N ALA A 78 21.30 11.13 -4.13
CA ALA A 78 20.87 12.52 -4.20
C ALA A 78 19.33 12.65 -4.16
N ALA A 79 18.60 11.81 -4.90
CA ALA A 79 17.14 11.79 -4.88
C ALA A 79 16.55 11.39 -3.51
N ASP A 80 17.18 10.45 -2.81
CA ASP A 80 16.81 10.04 -1.46
C ASP A 80 17.05 11.16 -0.44
N VAL A 81 18.18 11.84 -0.53
CA VAL A 81 18.49 13.01 0.32
C VAL A 81 17.46 14.11 0.10
N LEU A 82 17.12 14.41 -1.16
CA LEU A 82 16.09 15.40 -1.49
C LEU A 82 14.70 14.99 -0.97
N SER A 83 14.34 13.70 -1.08
CA SER A 83 13.06 13.19 -0.58
C SER A 83 12.96 13.26 0.94
N LYS A 84 14.05 12.92 1.65
CA LYS A 84 14.15 13.07 3.11
C LYS A 84 14.03 14.53 3.53
N LYS A 85 14.73 15.43 2.84
CA LYS A 85 14.67 16.87 3.09
C LYS A 85 13.25 17.42 2.86
N ALA A 86 12.58 17.01 1.79
CA ALA A 86 11.18 17.39 1.53
C ALA A 86 10.21 16.87 2.60
N THR A 87 10.49 15.73 3.24
CA THR A 87 9.67 15.22 4.35
C THR A 87 9.86 16.04 5.63
N GLN A 88 11.05 16.62 5.83
CA GLN A 88 11.39 17.41 7.04
C GLN A 88 11.04 18.90 6.88
N GLU A 89 11.24 19.47 5.70
CA GLU A 89 11.13 20.92 5.43
C GLU A 89 9.93 21.28 4.53
N GLY A 90 9.25 20.27 3.97
CA GLY A 90 8.14 20.49 3.04
C GLY A 90 6.87 21.00 3.71
N ILE A 91 5.98 21.57 2.89
CA ILE A 91 4.63 21.95 3.33
C ILE A 91 3.86 20.66 3.62
N PRO A 92 3.23 20.52 4.81
CA PRO A 92 2.37 19.38 5.10
C PRO A 92 1.25 19.28 4.06
N THR A 93 1.35 18.30 3.17
CA THR A 93 0.28 18.00 2.23
C THR A 93 -0.70 17.07 2.92
N PHE A 94 -1.95 17.53 3.07
CA PHE A 94 -3.01 16.70 3.62
C PHE A 94 -3.39 15.64 2.59
N ILE A 95 -2.82 14.44 2.76
CA ILE A 95 -3.24 13.26 2.01
C ILE A 95 -4.35 12.60 2.82
N PRO A 96 -5.62 12.62 2.35
CA PRO A 96 -6.70 11.97 3.06
C PRO A 96 -6.39 10.48 3.21
N ALA A 97 -6.67 9.94 4.40
CA ALA A 97 -6.40 8.55 4.71
C ALA A 97 -7.05 7.64 3.65
N PRO A 98 -6.31 6.66 3.10
CA PRO A 98 -6.88 5.72 2.14
C PRO A 98 -8.10 5.03 2.74
N ARG A 99 -9.14 4.79 1.93
CA ARG A 99 -10.37 4.12 2.38
C ARG A 99 -10.10 2.79 3.11
N ASN A 100 -9.08 2.05 2.65
CA ASN A 100 -8.66 0.79 3.26
C ASN A 100 -8.08 0.99 4.67
N HIS A 101 -7.39 2.11 4.93
CA HIS A 101 -6.89 2.46 6.25
C HIS A 101 -8.04 2.69 7.23
N ILE A 102 -9.03 3.51 6.84
CA ILE A 102 -10.23 3.77 7.65
C ILE A 102 -11.01 2.47 7.88
N LYS A 103 -11.18 1.64 6.84
CA LYS A 103 -11.87 0.34 6.95
C LYS A 103 -11.15 -0.59 7.93
N SER A 104 -9.82 -0.65 7.87
CA SER A 104 -9.01 -1.47 8.78
C SER A 104 -9.11 -0.97 10.22
N LEU A 105 -9.12 0.35 10.43
CA LEU A 105 -9.29 0.94 11.75
C LEU A 105 -10.68 0.59 12.34
N LEU A 106 -11.75 0.80 11.57
CA LEU A 106 -13.11 0.46 12.00
C LEU A 106 -13.27 -1.03 12.31
N GLN A 107 -12.64 -1.90 11.51
CA GLN A 107 -12.65 -3.34 11.76
C GLN A 107 -11.96 -3.69 13.07
N LYS A 108 -10.81 -3.06 13.37
CA LYS A 108 -10.09 -3.28 14.64
C LYS A 108 -10.94 -2.85 15.84
N GLU A 109 -11.50 -1.63 15.81
CA GLU A 109 -12.36 -1.12 16.88
C GLU A 109 -13.60 -2.01 17.09
N SER A 110 -14.21 -2.49 16.00
CA SER A 110 -15.35 -3.39 16.06
C SER A 110 -14.99 -4.72 16.73
N ILE A 111 -13.83 -5.31 16.40
CA ILE A 111 -13.36 -6.55 17.02
C ILE A 111 -13.07 -6.36 18.51
N ILE A 112 -12.44 -5.25 18.90
CA ILE A 112 -12.16 -4.96 20.32
C ILE A 112 -13.45 -4.84 21.11
N ARG A 113 -14.44 -4.10 20.59
CA ARG A 113 -15.74 -3.96 21.22
C ARG A 113 -16.46 -5.30 21.34
N TRP A 114 -16.48 -6.08 20.27
CA TRP A 114 -17.09 -7.41 20.28
C TRP A 114 -16.39 -8.36 21.24
N GLN A 115 -15.06 -8.33 21.33
CA GLN A 115 -14.32 -9.14 22.30
C GLN A 115 -14.71 -8.76 23.72
N LYS A 116 -14.86 -7.47 24.01
CA LYS A 116 -15.29 -7.01 25.33
C LYS A 116 -16.71 -7.47 25.67
N GLU A 117 -17.63 -7.45 24.71
CA GLU A 117 -18.99 -7.97 24.90
C GLU A 117 -18.98 -9.51 25.06
N TRP A 118 -18.12 -10.20 24.32
CA TRP A 118 -17.91 -11.65 24.41
C TRP A 118 -17.37 -12.09 25.77
N ASP A 119 -16.38 -11.38 26.30
CA ASP A 119 -15.73 -11.71 27.57
C ASP A 119 -16.63 -11.44 28.78
N ASN A 120 -17.53 -10.45 28.68
CA ASN A 120 -18.44 -10.05 29.76
C ASN A 120 -19.84 -10.69 29.66
N GLY A 121 -20.12 -11.47 28.61
CA GLY A 121 -21.42 -12.10 28.42
C GLY A 121 -21.66 -13.26 29.38
N GLU A 122 -22.77 -13.23 30.12
CA GLU A 122 -23.09 -14.29 31.09
C GLU A 122 -23.82 -15.50 30.49
N THR A 123 -24.40 -15.34 29.29
CA THR A 123 -25.22 -16.34 28.59
C THR A 123 -24.36 -17.26 27.70
N GLY A 124 -24.59 -18.58 27.74
CA GLY A 124 -23.94 -19.51 26.82
C GLY A 124 -22.46 -19.79 27.12
N ARG A 125 -22.08 -19.89 28.41
CA ARG A 125 -20.69 -20.07 28.91
C ARG A 125 -19.91 -21.29 28.37
N SER A 126 -20.54 -22.18 27.61
CA SER A 126 -19.84 -23.27 26.92
C SER A 126 -19.08 -22.78 25.68
N VAL A 127 -19.53 -21.70 25.03
CA VAL A 127 -18.95 -21.20 23.77
C VAL A 127 -17.63 -20.43 23.95
N PRO A 128 -17.42 -19.62 25.01
CA PRO A 128 -16.12 -19.00 25.28
C PRO A 128 -14.97 -20.01 25.46
N ASN A 129 -15.24 -21.22 25.96
CA ASN A 129 -14.24 -22.28 26.07
C ASN A 129 -13.79 -22.85 24.71
N VAL A 130 -14.65 -22.71 23.71
CA VAL A 130 -14.47 -23.21 22.34
C VAL A 130 -13.81 -22.14 21.46
N LEU A 131 -14.24 -20.89 21.59
CA LEU A 131 -13.74 -19.73 20.85
C LEU A 131 -13.48 -18.57 21.81
N PRO A 132 -12.30 -18.53 22.47
CA PRO A 132 -11.98 -17.50 23.44
C PRO A 132 -11.68 -16.13 22.80
N LYS A 133 -11.39 -16.08 21.50
CA LYS A 133 -11.10 -14.84 20.76
C LYS A 133 -12.04 -14.67 19.58
N VAL A 134 -12.68 -13.51 19.51
CA VAL A 134 -13.45 -13.06 18.36
C VAL A 134 -12.52 -12.89 17.16
N LYS A 135 -12.90 -13.50 16.04
CA LYS A 135 -12.17 -13.41 14.77
C LYS A 135 -13.17 -13.23 13.64
N THR A 136 -12.77 -12.51 12.60
CA THR A 136 -13.57 -12.35 11.38
C THR A 136 -13.37 -13.49 10.38
N ILE A 137 -12.57 -14.50 10.73
CA ILE A 137 -12.23 -15.65 9.89
C ILE A 137 -12.85 -16.89 10.54
N PRO A 138 -13.47 -17.81 9.78
CA PRO A 138 -14.00 -19.06 10.32
C PRO A 138 -12.89 -19.84 11.02
N THR A 139 -13.14 -20.27 12.26
CA THR A 139 -12.22 -21.18 12.97
C THR A 139 -12.66 -22.61 12.69
N SER A 140 -11.72 -23.47 12.28
CA SER A 140 -11.98 -24.90 12.10
C SER A 140 -12.29 -25.53 13.46
N TRP A 141 -13.55 -25.93 13.67
CA TRP A 141 -13.96 -26.64 14.89
C TRP A 141 -13.79 -28.15 14.69
N GLN A 142 -13.01 -28.80 15.56
CA GLN A 142 -12.98 -30.26 15.63
C GLN A 142 -14.08 -30.72 16.58
N ARG A 143 -15.15 -31.31 16.01
CA ARG A 143 -16.25 -31.84 16.80
C ARG A 143 -15.76 -33.07 17.59
N PRO A 144 -15.80 -33.07 18.94
CA PRO A 144 -15.50 -34.28 19.70
C PRO A 144 -16.57 -35.34 19.43
N GLU A 145 -16.14 -36.58 19.17
CA GLU A 145 -17.04 -37.74 19.05
C GLU A 145 -17.60 -38.08 20.42
N ILE A 146 -18.91 -37.97 20.59
CA ILE A 146 -19.62 -38.36 21.81
C ILE A 146 -20.25 -39.72 21.54
N MET A 147 -19.68 -40.80 22.10
CA MET A 147 -20.28 -42.12 22.06
C MET A 147 -21.30 -42.29 23.18
N PHE A 148 -22.54 -42.56 22.82
CA PHE A 148 -23.57 -42.97 23.78
C PHE A 148 -23.58 -44.49 23.87
N VAL A 149 -23.35 -45.02 25.07
CA VAL A 149 -23.50 -46.45 25.36
C VAL A 149 -24.83 -46.63 26.08
N THR A 150 -25.78 -47.31 25.44
CA THR A 150 -27.01 -47.78 26.09
C THR A 150 -26.75 -49.13 26.76
N LYS A 151 -27.27 -49.29 27.99
CA LYS A 151 -27.28 -50.57 28.73
C LYS A 151 -28.29 -51.55 28.14
#